data_AF-A0A7Y9R041-F1
#
_entry.id   AF-A0A7Y9R041-F1
#
_cell.length_a   1.000
_cell.length_b   1.000
_cell.length_c   1.000
_cell.angle_alpha   90.00
_cell.angle_beta   90.00
_cell.angle_gamma   90.00
#
_symmetry.space_group_name_H-M   'P 1'
#
loop_
_entity.id
_entity.type
_entity.pdbx_description
1 polymer ?
#
loop_
_entity_poly.entity_id
_entity_poly.type
_entity_poly.pdbx_seq_one_letter_code
_entity_poly.pdbx_strand_id
1 'polypeptide(L)' 'MTLDEVRSLLKFMETPDQGCQLVNKLLDEHIAQVAEKIGQLQALKNELQRVRAKCHGADSINQCGILRELTHQA' A
#
# COMPACT_ATOMS: atom_id res chain seq x y z
N MET A 1 7.70 -7.59 -4.03
CA MET A 1 8.77 -7.97 -4.96
C MET A 1 8.15 -8.63 -6.17
N THR A 2 8.46 -8.14 -7.36
CA THR A 2 7.97 -8.64 -8.65
C THR A 2 8.80 -9.83 -9.12
N LEU A 3 8.28 -10.58 -10.10
CA LEU A 3 9.02 -11.69 -10.69
C LEU A 3 10.30 -11.23 -11.40
N ASP A 4 10.33 -9.99 -11.91
CA ASP A 4 11.49 -9.41 -12.57
C ASP A 4 12.59 -9.01 -11.58
N GLU A 5 12.23 -8.51 -10.39
CA GLU A 5 13.17 -8.29 -9.29
C GLU A 5 13.80 -9.61 -8.84
N VAL A 6 13.00 -10.67 -8.71
CA VAL A 6 13.50 -12.02 -8.36
C VAL A 6 14.45 -12.55 -9.43
N ARG A 7 14.09 -12.44 -10.72
CA ARG A 7 14.99 -12.84 -11.83
C ARG A 7 16.30 -12.06 -11.82
N SER A 8 16.26 -10.79 -11.43
CA SER A 8 17.47 -9.94 -11.34
C SER A 8 18.38 -10.40 -10.20
N LEU A 9 17.80 -10.75 -9.04
CA LEU A 9 18.54 -11.35 -7.93
C LEU A 9 19.18 -12.69 -8.31
N LEU A 10 18.46 -13.56 -9.03
CA LEU A 10 19.00 -14.83 -9.52
C LEU A 10 20.23 -14.62 -10.41
N LYS A 11 20.20 -13.63 -11.33
CA LYS A 11 21.35 -13.31 -12.20
C LYS A 11 22.58 -12.83 -11.42
N PHE A 12 22.40 -12.05 -10.35
CA PHE A 12 23.53 -11.60 -9.54
C PHE A 12 24.23 -12.76 -8.80
N MET A 13 23.49 -13.82 -8.47
CA MET A 13 24.09 -15.03 -7.88
C MET A 13 24.96 -15.82 -8.86
N GLU A 14 24.79 -15.61 -10.17
CA GLU A 14 25.62 -16.26 -11.21
C GLU A 14 26.99 -15.57 -11.36
N THR A 15 27.21 -14.41 -10.72
CA THR A 15 28.46 -13.64 -10.77
C THR A 15 28.99 -13.35 -9.36
N PRO A 16 29.47 -14.36 -8.62
CA PRO A 16 29.85 -14.23 -7.20
C PRO A 16 31.04 -13.31 -6.93
N ASP A 17 31.87 -13.04 -7.94
CA ASP A 17 33.02 -12.12 -7.82
C ASP A 17 32.62 -10.63 -7.94
N GLN A 18 31.36 -10.34 -8.30
CA GLN A 18 30.84 -8.98 -8.30
C GLN A 18 30.39 -8.57 -6.90
N GLY A 19 30.65 -7.31 -6.52
CA GLY A 19 30.18 -6.76 -5.24
C GLY A 19 28.65 -6.70 -5.17
N CYS A 20 28.09 -6.86 -3.96
CA CYS A 20 26.65 -6.87 -3.70
C CYS A 20 25.94 -5.50 -3.85
N GLN A 21 26.60 -4.49 -4.42
CA GLN A 21 26.09 -3.13 -4.53
C GLN A 21 24.79 -3.05 -5.34
N LEU A 22 24.68 -3.82 -6.43
CA LEU A 22 23.47 -3.85 -7.26
C LEU A 22 22.30 -4.55 -6.55
N VAL A 23 22.58 -5.57 -5.73
CA VAL A 23 21.59 -6.23 -4.87
C VAL A 23 21.06 -5.24 -3.84
N ASN A 24 21.95 -4.50 -3.17
CA ASN A 24 21.56 -3.50 -2.18
C ASN A 24 20.69 -2.41 -2.81
N LYS A 25 21.10 -1.88 -3.98
CA LYS A 25 20.33 -0.86 -4.69
C LYS A 25 18.92 -1.34 -5.05
N LEU A 26 18.79 -2.56 -5.58
CA LEU A 26 17.49 -3.15 -5.90
C LEU A 26 16.60 -3.27 -4.64
N LEU A 27 17.18 -3.71 -3.52
CA LEU A 27 16.44 -3.81 -2.26
C LEU A 27 16.04 -2.44 -1.71
N ASP A 28 16.92 -1.44 -1.77
CA ASP A 28 16.64 -0.07 -1.32
C ASP A 28 15.47 0.53 -2.13
N GLU A 29 15.48 0.35 -3.45
CA GLU A 29 14.39 0.76 -4.33
C GLU A 29 13.07 0.05 -3.97
N HIS A 30 13.12 -1.26 -3.73
CA HIS A 30 11.95 -2.03 -3.34
C HIS A 30 11.38 -1.59 -1.98
N ILE A 31 12.26 -1.35 -1.00
CA ILE A 31 11.88 -0.86 0.33
C ILE A 31 11.19 0.50 0.21
N ALA A 32 11.71 1.42 -0.61
CA ALA A 32 11.11 2.72 -0.84
C ALA A 32 9.69 2.61 -1.42
N GLN A 33 9.48 1.73 -2.41
CA GLN A 33 8.15 1.47 -2.99
C GLN A 33 7.16 0.91 -1.96
N VAL A 34 7.61 -0.04 -1.13
CA VAL A 34 6.78 -0.61 -0.06
C VAL A 34 6.42 0.47 0.96
N ALA A 35 7.36 1.32 1.37
CA ALA A 35 7.12 2.41 2.30
C ALA A 35 6.10 3.43 1.75
N GLU A 36 6.21 3.78 0.47
CA GLU A 36 5.22 4.64 -0.20
C GLU A 36 3.83 4.00 -0.17
N LYS A 37 3.73 2.71 -0.51
CA LYS A 37 2.46 1.99 -0.50
C LYS A 37 1.85 1.93 0.91
N ILE A 38 2.66 1.75 1.94
CA ILE A 38 2.23 1.80 3.33
C ILE A 38 1.64 3.19 3.65
N GLY A 39 2.31 4.27 3.26
CA GLY A 39 1.81 5.63 3.46
C GLY A 39 0.44 5.86 2.79
N GLN A 40 0.28 5.41 1.55
CA GLN A 40 -0.99 5.47 0.84
C GLN A 40 -2.10 4.67 1.55
N LEU A 41 -1.79 3.46 2.00
CA LEU A 41 -2.74 2.60 2.72
C LEU A 41 -3.11 3.14 4.10
N GLN A 42 -2.16 3.79 4.79
CA GLN A 42 -2.42 4.48 6.05
C GLN A 42 -3.36 5.66 5.85
N ALA A 43 -3.14 6.47 4.81
CA ALA A 43 -4.04 7.57 4.45
C ALA A 43 -5.45 7.04 4.14
N LEU A 44 -5.56 5.99 3.32
CA LEU A 44 -6.84 5.34 3.02
C LEU A 44 -7.53 4.80 4.26
N LYS A 45 -6.78 4.14 5.16
CA LYS A 45 -7.33 3.64 6.43
C LYS A 45 -7.92 4.77 7.26
N ASN A 46 -7.21 5.89 7.40
CA ASN A 46 -7.69 7.04 8.18
C ASN A 46 -8.99 7.59 7.59
N GLU A 47 -9.08 7.67 6.26
CA GLU A 47 -10.30 8.13 5.59
C GLU A 47 -11.46 7.16 5.80
N LEU A 48 -11.23 5.84 5.69
CA LEU A 48 -12.25 4.84 5.99
C LEU A 48 -12.72 4.90 7.45
N GLN A 49 -11.82 5.19 8.39
CA GLN A 49 -12.16 5.40 9.80
C GLN A 49 -13.01 6.66 9.99
N ARG A 50 -12.68 7.76 9.30
CA ARG A 50 -13.47 9.00 9.29
C ARG A 50 -14.88 8.76 8.79
N VAL A 51 -15.03 8.03 7.69
CA VAL A 51 -16.33 7.64 7.12
C VAL A 51 -17.09 6.73 8.09
N ARG A 52 -16.43 5.70 8.65
CA ARG A 52 -17.06 4.78 9.61
C ARG A 52 -17.60 5.50 10.85
N ALA A 53 -16.94 6.56 11.31
CA ALA A 53 -17.39 7.36 12.46
C ALA A 53 -18.70 8.13 12.19
N LYS A 54 -19.15 8.25 10.93
CA LYS A 54 -20.41 8.92 10.58
C LYS A 54 -21.66 8.11 10.90
N CYS A 55 -21.54 6.83 11.28
CA CYS A 55 -22.69 5.98 11.58
C CYS A 55 -22.46 5.19 12.86
N HIS A 56 -23.44 5.16 13.77
CA HIS A 56 -23.33 4.46 15.06
C HIS A 56 -24.02 3.08 15.05
N GLY A 57 -24.58 2.66 13.92
CA GLY A 57 -25.10 1.30 13.70
C GLY A 57 -26.51 1.04 14.23
N ALA A 58 -27.20 2.08 14.73
CA ALA A 58 -28.57 1.98 15.24
C ALA A 58 -29.63 2.56 14.29
N ASP A 59 -29.20 3.25 13.23
CA ASP A 59 -30.08 3.94 12.29
C ASP A 59 -30.47 3.06 11.09
N SER A 60 -31.63 3.31 10.50
CA SER A 60 -32.03 2.67 9.23
C SER A 60 -31.06 3.03 8.09
N ILE A 61 -31.04 2.24 7.02
CA ILE A 61 -30.22 2.52 5.81
C ILE A 61 -30.45 3.95 5.29
N ASN A 62 -31.69 4.44 5.33
CA ASN A 62 -32.05 5.81 4.92
C ASN A 62 -31.42 6.91 5.78
N GLN A 63 -31.01 6.57 7.00
CA GLN A 63 -30.36 7.46 7.97
C GLN A 63 -28.86 7.15 8.14
N CYS A 64 -28.32 6.17 7.41
CA CYS A 64 -26.93 5.75 7.52
C CYS A 64 -25.98 6.88 7.08
N GLY A 65 -25.27 7.46 8.05
CA GLY A 65 -24.33 8.55 7.79
C GLY A 65 -23.15 8.18 6.88
N ILE A 66 -22.79 6.89 6.79
CA ILE A 66 -21.78 6.40 5.84
C ILE A 66 -22.28 6.54 4.40
N LEU A 67 -23.49 6.04 4.11
CA LEU A 67 -24.05 6.09 2.76
C LEU A 67 -24.28 7.53 2.32
N ARG A 68 -24.76 8.39 3.22
CA ARG A 68 -24.93 9.82 2.95
C ARG A 68 -23.62 10.51 2.57
N GLU A 69 -22.52 10.21 3.26
CA GLU A 69 -21.19 10.76 2.94
C GLU A 69 -20.71 10.28 1.56
N LEU A 70 -20.86 8.99 1.26
CA LEU A 70 -20.41 8.40 0.00
C LEU A 70 -21.22 8.88 -1.21
N THR A 71 -22.52 9.15 -1.06
CA THR A 71 -23.35 9.67 -2.15
C THR A 71 -23.23 11.19 -2.34
N HIS A 72 -22.65 11.91 -1.39
CA HIS A 72 -22.38 13.36 -1.49
C HIS A 72 -21.00 13.70 -2.07
N GLN A 73 -20.10 12.71 -2.19
CA GLN A 73 -18.78 12.86 -2.82
C GLN A 73 -18.81 12.59 -4.35
N ALA A 74 -20.00 12.57 -4.97
CA ALA A 74 -20.20 12.48 -6.42
C ALA A 74 -20.40 13.85 -7.06
#